data_AF-A0A2E8EFH9-F1
#
_entry.id   AF-A0A2E8EFH9-F1
#
_cell.length_a   1.000
_cell.length_b   1.000
_cell.length_c   1.000
_cell.angle_alpha   90.00
_cell.angle_beta   90.00
_cell.angle_gamma   90.00
#
_symmetry.space_group_name_H-M   'P 1'
#
loop_
_entity.id
_entity.type
_entity.pdbx_description
1 polymer ?
#
loop_
_entity_poly.entity_id
_entity_poly.type
_entity_poly.pdbx_seq_one_letter_code
_entity_poly.pdbx_strand_id
1 'polypeptide(L)'
;ADRYGELIIRVLVLPGHNECCTRPVLEWIAGNLGPWTRVNLMFQYRPEWRARERRELGRRLNRQETDEALLIAREVGLMNLVSG
;
A
#
# COMPACT_ATOMS: atom_id res chain seq x y z
N ALA A 1 9.51 1.63 -28.89
CA ALA A 1 9.99 1.79 -27.51
C ALA A 1 9.40 3.10 -27.00
N ASP A 2 8.54 3.04 -26.00
CA ASP A 2 7.94 4.25 -25.42
C ASP A 2 9.05 5.15 -24.87
N ARG A 3 8.92 6.45 -25.11
CA ARG A 3 9.99 7.44 -24.92
C ARG A 3 10.25 7.78 -23.44
N TYR A 4 9.58 7.08 -22.52
CA TYR A 4 9.59 7.29 -21.07
C TYR A 4 9.53 5.91 -20.37
N GLY A 5 10.31 5.71 -19.30
CA GLY A 5 10.32 4.46 -18.54
C GLY A 5 8.98 4.18 -17.86
N GLU A 6 8.68 2.90 -17.61
CA GLU A 6 7.47 2.48 -16.89
C GLU A 6 7.54 2.95 -15.42
N LEU A 7 6.50 3.65 -14.95
CA LEU A 7 6.37 4.11 -13.56
C LEU A 7 5.73 3.01 -12.70
N ILE A 8 6.38 2.63 -11.60
CA ILE A 8 5.82 1.77 -10.57
C ILE A 8 5.88 2.45 -9.20
N ILE A 9 4.75 2.47 -8.48
CA ILE A 9 4.67 2.99 -7.12
C ILE A 9 4.53 1.82 -6.16
N ARG A 10 5.43 1.73 -5.17
CA ARG A 10 5.42 0.65 -4.18
C ARG A 10 5.04 1.22 -2.82
N VAL A 11 3.93 0.76 -2.27
CA VAL A 11 3.37 1.25 -1.02
C VAL A 11 3.56 0.18 0.05
N LEU A 12 4.39 0.48 1.05
CA LEU A 12 4.55 -0.36 2.22
C LEU A 12 3.37 -0.14 3.16
N VAL A 13 2.56 -1.19 3.35
CA VAL A 13 1.43 -1.14 4.28
C VAL A 13 1.96 -1.35 5.70
N LEU A 14 1.44 -0.58 6.65
CA LEU A 14 1.82 -0.64 8.06
C LEU A 14 0.65 -1.15 8.93
N PRO A 15 0.93 -1.90 10.01
CA PRO A 15 -0.11 -2.41 10.91
C PRO A 15 -0.93 -1.27 11.53
N GLY A 16 -2.26 -1.33 11.44
CA GLY A 16 -3.17 -0.33 12.00
C GLY A 16 -3.24 0.99 11.23
N HIS A 17 -2.63 1.09 10.05
CA HIS A 17 -2.51 2.35 9.29
C HIS A 17 -3.25 2.33 7.94
N ASN A 18 -4.20 1.41 7.75
CA ASN A 18 -4.94 1.30 6.49
C ASN A 18 -5.81 2.53 6.21
N GLU A 19 -6.64 2.95 7.15
CA GLU A 19 -7.57 4.07 6.93
C GLU A 19 -6.86 5.44 6.95
N CYS A 20 -5.91 5.65 7.88
CA CYS A 20 -5.27 6.96 8.02
C CYS A 20 -4.08 7.20 7.07
N CYS A 21 -3.52 6.14 6.47
CA CYS A 21 -2.34 6.26 5.60
C CYS A 21 -2.52 5.54 4.26
N THR A 22 -2.86 4.25 4.25
CA THR A 22 -2.97 3.47 3.00
C THR A 22 -4.05 4.03 2.09
N ARG A 23 -5.27 4.24 2.59
CA ARG A 23 -6.40 4.80 1.84
C ARG A 23 -6.08 6.15 1.18
N PRO A 24 -5.69 7.21 1.90
CA PRO A 24 -5.45 8.51 1.28
C PRO A 24 -4.29 8.46 0.27
N VAL A 25 -3.28 7.62 0.48
CA VAL A 25 -2.21 7.41 -0.52
C VAL A 25 -2.76 6.79 -1.79
N LEU A 26 -3.58 5.74 -1.69
CA LEU A 26 -4.14 5.07 -2.86
C LEU A 26 -5.19 5.94 -3.59
N GLU A 27 -6.00 6.70 -2.86
CA GLU A 27 -6.92 7.71 -3.42
C GLU A 27 -6.16 8.77 -4.21
N TRP A 28 -5.06 9.28 -3.62
CA TRP A 28 -4.23 10.26 -4.31
C TRP A 28 -3.62 9.70 -5.59
N ILE A 29 -3.08 8.48 -5.55
CA ILE A 29 -2.51 7.84 -6.75
C ILE A 29 -3.57 7.67 -7.83
N ALA A 30 -4.74 7.11 -7.49
CA ALA A 30 -5.82 6.87 -8.43
C ALA A 30 -6.34 8.19 -9.04
N GLY A 31 -6.51 9.23 -8.21
CA GLY A 31 -7.05 10.53 -8.64
C GLY A 31 -6.08 11.39 -9.45
N ASN A 32 -4.77 11.31 -9.16
CA ASN A 32 -3.78 12.21 -9.77
C ASN A 32 -3.00 11.56 -10.92
N LEU A 33 -2.74 10.26 -10.85
CA LEU A 33 -1.95 9.52 -11.85
C LEU A 33 -2.82 8.61 -12.72
N GLY A 34 -4.05 8.34 -12.28
CA GLY A 34 -5.05 7.56 -12.99
C GLY A 34 -5.10 6.09 -12.57
N PRO A 35 -6.22 5.40 -12.88
CA PRO A 35 -6.53 4.05 -12.39
C PRO A 35 -5.59 2.96 -12.91
N TRP A 36 -4.88 3.21 -14.02
CA TRP A 36 -3.94 2.27 -14.64
C TRP A 36 -2.50 2.40 -14.12
N THR A 37 -2.25 3.33 -13.21
CA THR A 37 -0.95 3.47 -12.54
C THR A 37 -0.58 2.15 -11.88
N ARG A 38 0.63 1.64 -12.18
CA ARG A 38 1.10 0.39 -11.62
C ARG A 38 1.44 0.57 -10.14
N VAL A 39 0.66 -0.05 -9.27
CA VAL A 39 0.84 0.02 -7.82
C VAL A 39 1.17 -1.35 -7.26
N ASN A 40 2.23 -1.43 -6.46
CA ASN A 40 2.58 -2.62 -5.71
C ASN A 40 2.32 -2.40 -4.21
N LEU A 41 1.32 -3.09 -3.66
CA LEU A 41 1.12 -3.15 -2.21
C LEU A 41 2.08 -4.16 -1.61
N MET A 42 2.90 -3.70 -0.68
CA MET A 42 3.93 -4.48 0.00
C MET A 42 3.50 -4.78 1.43
N PHE A 43 3.42 -6.06 1.77
CA PHE A 43 3.02 -6.53 3.11
C PHE A 43 4.20 -7.02 3.96
N GLN A 44 5.44 -6.82 3.49
CA GLN A 44 6.65 -7.34 4.12
C GLN A 44 7.19 -6.46 5.26
N TYR A 45 6.34 -5.65 5.90
CA TYR A 45 6.78 -4.88 7.06
C TYR A 45 7.26 -5.81 8.18
N ARG A 46 8.48 -5.55 8.67
CA ARG A 46 9.09 -6.27 9.78
C ARG A 46 9.43 -5.27 10.89
N PRO A 47 8.93 -5.48 12.12
CA PRO A 47 9.30 -4.65 13.26
C PRO A 47 10.75 -4.95 13.67
N GLU A 48 11.67 -4.15 13.16
CA GLU A 48 13.09 -4.22 13.48
C GLU A 48 13.50 -3.12 14.46
N TRP A 49 14.55 -3.40 15.25
CA TRP A 49 15.11 -2.44 16.23
C TRP A 49 14.03 -1.89 17.18
N ARG A 50 14.03 -0.57 17.40
CA ARG A 50 13.10 0.18 18.27
C ARG A 50 11.65 0.17 17.79
N ALA A 51 11.34 -0.37 16.61
CA ALA A 51 9.95 -0.55 16.20
C ALA A 51 9.17 -1.40 17.22
N ARG A 52 9.84 -2.37 17.87
CA ARG A 52 9.24 -3.20 18.93
C ARG A 52 8.87 -2.43 20.19
N GLU A 53 9.52 -1.30 20.44
CA GLU A 53 9.22 -0.43 21.58
C GLU A 53 7.97 0.44 21.32
N ARG A 54 7.51 0.50 20.07
CA ARG A 54 6.36 1.30 19.65
C ARG A 54 5.16 0.38 19.44
N ARG A 55 4.14 0.50 20.28
CA ARG A 55 2.95 -0.36 20.23
C ARG A 55 2.27 -0.36 18.86
N GLU A 56 2.25 0.77 18.17
CA GLU A 56 1.66 0.93 16.83
C GLU A 56 2.42 0.17 15.73
N LEU A 57 3.73 0.02 15.87
CA LEU A 57 4.63 -0.54 14.85
C LEU A 57 5.30 -1.85 15.29
N GLY A 58 5.07 -2.32 16.52
CA GLY A 58 5.79 -3.43 17.12
C GLY A 58 5.41 -4.82 16.62
N ARG A 59 4.52 -4.92 15.64
CA ARG A 59 4.03 -6.18 15.08
C ARG A 59 4.06 -6.18 13.56
N ARG A 60 3.94 -7.38 12.98
CA ARG A 60 3.67 -7.53 11.54
C ARG A 60 2.20 -7.29 11.25
N LEU A 61 1.90 -7.15 9.96
CA LEU A 61 0.53 -7.13 9.47
C LEU A 61 -0.11 -8.49 9.72
N ASN A 62 -1.39 -8.45 10.06
CA ASN A 62 -2.25 -9.62 10.07
C ASN A 62 -2.98 -9.76 8.73
N ARG A 63 -3.65 -10.91 8.53
CA ARG A 63 -4.38 -11.19 7.28
C ARG A 63 -5.51 -10.20 7.01
N GLN A 64 -6.22 -9.76 8.06
CA GLN A 64 -7.32 -8.81 7.92
C GLN A 64 -6.82 -7.47 7.38
N GLU A 65 -5.65 -6.99 7.82
CA GLU A 65 -5.05 -5.75 7.33
C GLU A 65 -4.57 -5.87 5.89
N THR A 66 -4.05 -7.03 5.49
CA THR A 66 -3.74 -7.31 4.09
C THR A 66 -5.02 -7.27 3.24
N ASP A 67 -6.07 -7.97 3.67
CA ASP A 67 -7.34 -8.04 2.94
C ASP A 67 -8.02 -6.67 2.85
N GLU A 68 -7.97 -5.88 3.93
CA GLU A 68 -8.47 -4.50 3.97
C GLU A 68 -7.69 -3.58 3.03
N ALA A 69 -6.36 -3.65 3.00
CA ALA A 69 -5.56 -2.84 2.07
C ALA A 69 -5.88 -3.17 0.60
N LEU A 70 -6.12 -4.45 0.28
CA LEU A 70 -6.55 -4.89 -1.04
C LEU A 70 -7.97 -4.40 -1.37
N LEU A 71 -8.88 -4.41 -0.40
CA LEU A 71 -10.23 -3.88 -0.57
C LEU A 71 -10.19 -2.38 -0.85
N ILE A 72 -9.43 -1.61 -0.06
CA ILE A 72 -9.22 -0.18 -0.27
C ILE A 72 -8.72 0.08 -1.69
N ALA A 73 -7.70 -0.64 -2.16
CA ALA A 73 -7.17 -0.48 -3.52
C ALA A 73 -8.25 -0.69 -4.61
N ARG A 74 -9.17 -1.63 -4.40
CA ARG A 74 -10.30 -1.86 -5.31
C ARG A 74 -11.35 -0.76 -5.21
N GLU A 75 -11.69 -0.32 -4.00
CA GLU A 75 -12.66 0.75 -3.75
C GLU A 75 -12.25 2.08 -4.39
N VAL A 76 -10.96 2.42 -4.33
CA VAL A 76 -10.43 3.66 -4.95
C VAL A 76 -10.28 3.55 -6.47
N GLY A 77 -10.50 2.36 -7.06
CA GLY A 77 -10.48 2.14 -8.50
C GLY A 77 -9.11 1.89 -9.13
N LEU A 78 -8.11 1.42 -8.38
CA LEU A 78 -6.82 1.01 -8.97
C LEU A 78 -6.99 -0.33 -9.71
N MET A 79 -6.68 -0.33 -11.01
CA MET A 79 -6.90 -1.48 -11.91
C MET A 79 -5.60 -2.25 -12.21
N ASN A 80 -4.43 -1.64 -11.99
CA ASN A 80 -3.12 -2.23 -12.23
C ASN A 80 -2.38 -2.51 -10.92
N LEU A 81 -2.91 -3.46 -10.14
CA LEU A 81 -2.43 -3.78 -8.80
C LEU A 81 -1.55 -5.04 -8.80
N VAL A 82 -0.39 -4.95 -8.17
CA VAL A 82 0.48 -6.09 -7.84
C VAL A 82 0.51 -6.27 -6.33
N SER A 83 0.07 -7.42 -5.83
CA SER A 83 0.13 -7.78 -4.42
C SER A 83 1.09 -8.95 -4.22
N GLY A 84 2.12 -8.78 -3.39
CA GLY A 84 3.11 -9.82 -3.08
C GLY A 84 3.89 -9.48 -1.83
#